data_AF-A0AAW8DNG8-F1
#
_entry.id   AF-A0AAW8DNG8-F1
#
_cell.length_a   1.000
_cell.length_b   1.000
_cell.length_c   1.000
_cell.angle_alpha   90.00
_cell.angle_beta   90.00
_cell.angle_gamma   90.00
#
_symmetry.space_group_name_H-M   'P 1'
#
loop_
_entity.id
_entity.type
_entity.pdbx_description
1 polymer ?
#
loop_
_entity_poly.entity_id
_entity_poly.type
_entity_poly.pdbx_seq_one_letter_code
_entity_poly.pdbx_strand_id
1 'polypeptide(L)'
;MALLPYFVLTPERRETPLNVLGTQVTVLASNASTQSYGVTFQRGDEGTGPPPHSHDWDESFYVLGGEVEFLCDGQMLEITGQDAMAAQMFAAIDREIPVGPAPDIPKLLAVLERNGVTVSA
;
A
#
# COMPACT_ATOMS: atom_id res chain seq x y z
N MET A 1 4.59 -31.17 13.05
CA MET A 1 4.07 -29.94 12.41
C MET A 1 4.01 -30.19 10.92
N ALA A 2 2.82 -30.31 10.33
CA ALA A 2 2.70 -30.34 8.88
C ALA A 2 3.13 -28.96 8.34
N LEU A 3 4.03 -28.93 7.36
CA LEU A 3 4.37 -27.71 6.64
C LEU A 3 3.09 -27.19 5.99
N LEU A 4 2.73 -25.93 6.27
CA LEU A 4 1.73 -25.25 5.45
C LEU A 4 2.26 -25.26 4.00
N PRO A 5 1.46 -25.71 3.02
CA PRO A 5 1.87 -25.63 1.62
C PRO A 5 1.97 -24.15 1.25
N TYR A 6 3.20 -23.64 1.16
CA TYR A 6 3.44 -22.34 0.56
C TYR A 6 3.41 -22.48 -0.97
N PHE A 7 2.98 -21.44 -1.66
CA PHE A 7 3.11 -21.36 -3.11
C PHE A 7 3.86 -20.09 -3.48
N VAL A 8 4.59 -20.16 -4.59
CA VAL A 8 5.31 -19.02 -5.18
C VAL A 8 4.75 -18.79 -6.57
N LEU A 9 4.18 -17.60 -6.78
CA LEU A 9 3.69 -17.15 -8.08
C LEU A 9 4.72 -16.20 -8.70
N THR A 10 5.48 -16.69 -9.67
CA THR A 10 6.39 -15.85 -10.45
C THR A 10 5.61 -15.07 -11.52
N PRO A 11 6.10 -13.91 -11.99
CA PRO A 11 5.41 -13.10 -13.00
C PRO A 11 4.99 -13.89 -14.25
N GLU A 12 5.81 -14.84 -14.69
CA GLU A 12 5.59 -15.65 -15.90
C GLU A 12 4.47 -16.68 -15.73
N ARG A 13 4.10 -16.98 -14.49
CA ARG A 13 3.05 -17.94 -14.13
C ARG A 13 1.71 -17.28 -13.84
N ARG A 14 1.63 -15.95 -13.91
CA ARG A 14 0.38 -15.21 -13.70
C ARG A 14 -0.58 -15.52 -14.85
N GLU A 15 -1.84 -15.72 -14.51
CA GLU A 15 -2.90 -15.82 -15.50
C GLU A 15 -3.09 -14.50 -16.24
N THR A 16 -3.71 -14.56 -17.42
CA THR A 16 -4.07 -13.36 -18.18
C THR A 16 -4.95 -12.44 -17.32
N PRO A 17 -4.66 -11.12 -17.26
CA PRO A 17 -5.49 -10.19 -16.50
C PRO A 17 -6.94 -10.19 -16.99
N LEU A 18 -7.86 -10.12 -16.04
CA LEU A 18 -9.26 -9.83 -16.32
C LEU A 18 -9.38 -8.37 -16.76
N ASN A 19 -10.23 -8.09 -17.74
CA ASN A 19 -10.59 -6.73 -18.10
C ASN A 19 -11.84 -6.31 -17.31
N VAL A 20 -11.68 -5.40 -16.36
CA VAL A 20 -12.76 -4.89 -15.50
C VAL A 20 -12.93 -3.41 -15.78
N LEU A 21 -13.84 -3.10 -16.71
CA LEU A 21 -14.16 -1.71 -17.10
C LEU A 21 -12.93 -0.88 -17.55
N GLY A 22 -11.93 -1.53 -18.17
CA GLY A 22 -10.68 -0.88 -18.60
C GLY A 22 -9.52 -1.03 -17.62
N THR A 23 -9.78 -1.39 -16.35
CA THR A 23 -8.74 -1.78 -15.40
C THR A 23 -8.37 -3.25 -15.61
N GLN A 24 -7.07 -3.53 -15.76
CA GLN A 24 -6.54 -4.89 -15.81
C GLN A 24 -6.36 -5.42 -14.40
N VAL A 25 -7.03 -6.53 -14.08
CA VAL A 25 -7.00 -7.18 -12.76
C VAL A 25 -6.44 -8.58 -12.89
N THR A 26 -5.21 -8.78 -12.40
CA THR A 26 -4.59 -10.10 -12.29
C THR A 26 -4.85 -10.69 -10.91
N VAL A 27 -5.46 -11.87 -10.84
CA VAL A 27 -5.58 -12.62 -9.58
C VAL A 27 -4.23 -13.25 -9.24
N LEU A 28 -3.59 -12.80 -8.17
CA LEU A 28 -2.32 -13.35 -7.68
C LEU A 28 -2.54 -14.50 -6.69
N ALA A 29 -3.61 -14.41 -5.90
CA ALA A 29 -4.03 -15.45 -4.98
C ALA A 29 -5.54 -15.40 -4.85
N SER A 30 -6.21 -16.53 -5.09
CA SER A 30 -7.67 -16.62 -4.90
C SER A 30 -8.00 -17.10 -3.48
N ASN A 31 -9.22 -16.85 -3.03
CA ASN A 31 -9.73 -17.44 -1.78
C ASN A 31 -9.63 -18.97 -1.78
N ALA A 32 -9.78 -19.64 -2.93
CA ALA A 32 -9.60 -21.08 -3.02
C ALA A 32 -8.14 -21.51 -2.77
N SER A 33 -7.18 -20.67 -3.15
CA SER A 33 -5.75 -20.91 -2.98
C SER A 33 -5.26 -20.59 -1.56
N THR A 34 -5.82 -19.57 -0.91
CA THR A 34 -5.39 -19.09 0.43
C THR A 34 -6.30 -19.58 1.55
N GLN A 35 -7.47 -20.10 1.20
CA GLN A 35 -8.56 -20.49 2.12
C GLN A 35 -9.10 -19.34 2.99
N SER A 36 -8.78 -18.08 2.67
CA SER A 36 -9.10 -16.96 3.56
C SER A 36 -9.21 -15.60 2.88
N TYR A 37 -8.30 -15.23 1.97
CA TYR A 37 -8.26 -13.90 1.35
C TYR A 37 -7.82 -13.90 -0.11
N GLY A 38 -8.23 -12.87 -0.84
CA GLY A 38 -7.82 -12.64 -2.22
C GLY A 38 -6.65 -11.65 -2.29
N VAL A 39 -5.76 -11.83 -3.27
CA VAL A 39 -4.76 -10.83 -3.63
C VAL A 39 -4.83 -10.60 -5.12
N THR A 40 -5.02 -9.34 -5.52
CA THR A 40 -5.02 -8.92 -6.92
C THR A 40 -3.92 -7.90 -7.19
N PHE A 41 -3.36 -7.95 -8.39
CA PHE A 41 -2.55 -6.87 -8.94
C PHE A 41 -3.38 -6.14 -9.98
N GLN A 42 -3.52 -4.82 -9.81
CA GLN A 42 -4.38 -3.99 -10.65
C GLN A 42 -3.55 -2.93 -11.37
N ARG A 43 -3.87 -2.68 -12.63
CA ARG A 43 -3.27 -1.61 -13.44
C ARG A 43 -4.30 -1.04 -14.40
N GLY A 44 -4.33 0.27 -14.56
CA GLY A 44 -5.18 0.95 -15.52
C GLY A 44 -4.51 2.21 -16.04
N ASP A 45 -5.06 2.76 -17.11
CA ASP A 45 -4.69 4.08 -17.61
C ASP A 45 -5.43 5.17 -16.80
N GLU A 46 -5.00 6.42 -16.95
CA GLU A 46 -5.64 7.57 -16.31
C GLU A 46 -7.15 7.62 -16.65
N GLY A 47 -7.97 7.92 -15.64
CA GLY A 47 -9.43 7.95 -15.77
C GLY A 47 -10.12 6.58 -15.77
N THR A 48 -9.38 5.48 -15.60
CA THR A 48 -9.96 4.14 -15.42
C THR A 48 -10.19 3.82 -13.94
N GLY A 49 -11.23 3.03 -13.66
CA GLY A 49 -11.58 2.60 -12.30
C GLY A 49 -13.05 2.21 -12.18
N PRO A 50 -13.46 1.56 -11.09
CA PRO A 50 -14.86 1.25 -10.86
C PRO A 50 -15.65 2.53 -10.53
N PRO A 51 -16.98 2.56 -10.82
CA PRO A 51 -17.84 3.58 -10.25
C PRO A 51 -17.88 3.47 -8.71
N PRO A 52 -18.30 4.52 -7.99
CA PRO A 52 -18.50 4.45 -6.54
C PRO A 52 -19.45 3.31 -6.15
N HIS A 53 -19.06 2.49 -5.20
CA HIS A 53 -19.83 1.33 -4.73
C HIS A 53 -19.46 0.98 -3.27
N SER A 54 -20.17 0.00 -2.70
CA SER A 54 -19.93 -0.52 -1.36
C SER A 54 -20.13 -2.03 -1.32
N HIS A 55 -19.54 -2.70 -0.34
CA HIS A 55 -19.66 -4.13 -0.13
C HIS A 55 -19.49 -4.47 1.37
N ASP A 56 -19.90 -5.68 1.77
CA ASP A 56 -19.86 -6.14 3.18
C ASP A 56 -18.51 -6.81 3.54
N TRP A 57 -17.53 -6.81 2.64
CA TRP A 57 -16.22 -7.40 2.87
C TRP A 57 -15.14 -6.32 3.03
N ASP A 58 -14.03 -6.65 3.67
CA ASP A 58 -12.92 -5.73 3.79
C ASP A 58 -12.12 -5.68 2.48
N GLU A 59 -11.66 -4.50 2.09
CA GLU A 59 -10.78 -4.29 0.95
C GLU A 59 -9.62 -3.38 1.34
N SER A 60 -8.43 -3.66 0.81
CA SER A 60 -7.23 -2.89 1.09
C SER A 60 -6.41 -2.70 -0.17
N PHE A 61 -5.86 -1.49 -0.32
CA PHE A 61 -5.07 -1.10 -1.47
C PHE A 61 -3.65 -0.75 -1.04
N TYR A 62 -2.68 -1.18 -1.83
CA TYR A 62 -1.29 -0.77 -1.70
C TYR A 62 -0.80 -0.31 -3.07
N VAL A 63 -0.52 0.99 -3.21
CA VAL A 63 -0.09 1.58 -4.48
C VAL A 63 1.39 1.28 -4.70
N LEU A 64 1.69 0.54 -5.77
CA LEU A 64 3.06 0.13 -6.12
C LEU A 64 3.79 1.15 -6.99
N GLY A 65 3.06 1.99 -7.72
CA GLY A 65 3.63 3.03 -8.56
C GLY A 65 2.56 3.85 -9.25
N GLY A 66 2.96 5.03 -9.73
CA GLY A 66 2.01 6.04 -10.20
C GLY A 66 1.24 6.69 -9.06
N GLU A 67 0.11 7.30 -9.40
CA GLU A 67 -0.79 8.01 -8.50
C GLU A 67 -2.19 7.41 -8.67
N VAL A 68 -2.89 7.19 -7.57
CA VAL A 68 -4.26 6.65 -7.56
C VAL A 68 -5.12 7.51 -6.64
N GLU A 69 -6.25 7.95 -7.18
CA GLU A 69 -7.29 8.65 -6.43
C GLU A 69 -8.32 7.66 -5.87
N PHE A 70 -8.53 7.69 -4.56
CA PHE A 70 -9.54 6.91 -3.85
C PHE A 70 -10.65 7.82 -3.34
N LEU A 71 -11.90 7.53 -3.72
CA LEU A 71 -13.07 8.12 -3.09
C LEU A 71 -13.58 7.19 -1.98
N CYS A 72 -13.44 7.62 -0.72
CA CYS A 72 -13.93 6.90 0.44
C CYS A 72 -14.80 7.82 1.29
N ASP A 73 -16.05 7.42 1.57
CA ASP A 73 -17.02 8.20 2.36
C ASP A 73 -17.17 9.67 1.92
N GLY A 74 -17.10 9.92 0.61
CA GLY A 74 -17.21 11.28 0.05
C GLY A 74 -15.91 12.09 0.11
N GLN A 75 -14.81 11.53 0.62
CA GLN A 75 -13.50 12.16 0.66
C GLN A 75 -12.59 11.59 -0.41
N MET A 76 -11.90 12.47 -1.14
CA MET A 76 -10.87 12.09 -2.09
C MET A 76 -9.52 11.97 -1.37
N LEU A 77 -8.83 10.85 -1.57
CA LEU A 77 -7.47 10.59 -1.13
C LEU A 77 -6.60 10.28 -2.33
N GLU A 78 -5.54 11.04 -2.54
CA GLU A 78 -4.52 10.71 -3.54
C GLU A 78 -3.39 9.92 -2.86
N ILE A 79 -3.05 8.76 -3.44
CA ILE A 79 -1.97 7.91 -2.94
C ILE A 79 -0.96 7.68 -4.05
N THR A 80 0.30 8.02 -3.79
CA THR A 80 1.41 7.81 -4.72
C THR A 80 2.25 6.61 -4.27
N GLY A 81 2.66 5.77 -5.22
CA GLY A 81 3.43 4.56 -4.92
C GLY A 81 4.95 4.75 -4.96
N GLN A 82 5.44 5.83 -5.57
CA GLN A 82 6.86 6.13 -5.70
C GLN A 82 7.30 7.17 -4.67
N ASP A 83 8.58 7.12 -4.27
CA ASP A 83 9.21 8.11 -3.39
C ASP A 83 8.65 8.25 -1.96
N ALA A 84 7.93 7.24 -1.46
CA ALA A 84 7.45 7.22 -0.08
C ALA A 84 8.60 7.33 0.93
N MET A 85 8.70 8.47 1.61
CA MET A 85 9.80 8.77 2.55
C MET A 85 9.60 8.18 3.95
N ALA A 86 8.46 7.55 4.24
CA ALA A 86 8.12 7.07 5.59
C ALA A 86 9.15 6.07 6.13
N ALA A 87 9.55 5.08 5.34
CA ALA A 87 10.55 4.10 5.76
C ALA A 87 11.93 4.75 6.00
N GLN A 88 12.32 5.72 5.17
CA GLN A 88 13.53 6.50 5.35
C GLN A 88 13.49 7.33 6.64
N MET A 89 12.34 7.96 6.92
CA MET A 89 12.09 8.70 8.16
C MET A 89 12.22 7.80 9.39
N PHE A 90 11.57 6.63 9.41
CA PHE A 90 11.66 5.70 10.53
C PHE A 90 13.09 5.19 10.75
N ALA A 91 13.82 4.85 9.69
CA ALA A 91 15.22 4.45 9.78
C ALA A 91 16.13 5.59 10.30
N ALA A 92 15.83 6.84 9.92
CA ALA A 92 16.55 8.00 10.44
C ALA A 92 16.27 8.23 11.94
N ILE A 93 15.02 8.06 12.38
CA ILE A 93 14.66 8.16 13.79
C ILE A 93 15.38 7.08 14.61
N ASP A 94 15.29 5.80 14.22
CA ASP A 94 15.91 4.67 14.93
C ASP A 94 17.42 4.90 15.14
N ARG A 95 18.10 5.34 14.09
CA ARG A 95 19.55 5.60 14.10
C ARG A 95 19.96 6.80 14.95
N GLU A 96 19.13 7.84 15.02
CA GLU A 96 19.55 9.15 15.53
C GLU A 96 18.89 9.58 16.82
N ILE A 97 17.73 9.01 17.18
CA ILE A 97 16.99 9.33 18.38
C ILE A 97 17.16 8.17 19.38
N PRO A 98 18.00 8.32 20.42
CA PRO A 98 18.20 7.28 21.41
C PRO A 98 16.90 6.91 22.14
N VAL A 99 16.70 5.62 22.40
CA VAL A 99 15.62 5.13 23.26
C VAL A 99 15.87 5.59 24.69
N GLY A 100 14.88 6.20 25.32
CA GLY A 100 14.98 6.73 26.68
C GLY A 100 13.62 7.19 27.22
N PRO A 101 13.58 7.65 28.49
CA PRO A 101 12.33 8.06 29.16
C PRO A 101 11.69 9.31 28.54
N ALA A 102 12.47 10.14 27.83
CA ALA A 102 11.98 11.24 27.01
C ALA A 102 12.90 11.42 25.78
N PRO A 103 12.36 11.60 24.56
CA PRO A 103 13.16 11.86 23.37
C PRO A 103 13.67 13.31 23.34
N ASP A 104 14.81 13.52 22.68
CA ASP A 104 15.31 14.86 22.32
C ASP A 104 14.39 15.46 21.24
N ILE A 105 13.44 16.30 21.69
CA ILE A 105 12.40 16.87 20.82
C ILE A 105 13.00 17.76 19.71
N PRO A 106 13.92 18.71 19.99
CA PRO A 106 14.57 19.48 18.93
C PRO A 106 15.23 18.60 17.86
N LYS A 107 15.94 17.56 18.26
CA LYS A 107 16.58 16.64 17.31
C LYS A 107 15.56 15.84 16.51
N LEU A 108 14.51 15.35 17.15
CA LEU A 108 13.43 14.62 16.48
C LEU A 108 12.74 15.49 15.42
N LEU A 109 12.42 16.75 15.73
CA LEU A 109 11.81 17.67 14.76
C LEU A 109 12.71 17.89 13.55
N ALA A 110 14.02 18.06 13.74
CA ALA A 110 14.98 18.17 12.65
C ALA A 110 15.10 16.88 11.81
N VAL A 111 14.89 15.70 12.42
CA VAL A 111 14.82 14.41 11.71
C VAL A 111 13.56 14.32 10.86
N LEU A 112 12.43 14.76 11.40
CA LEU A 112 11.15 14.76 10.71
C LEU A 112 11.15 15.71 9.51
N GLU A 113 11.60 16.95 9.69
CA GLU A 113 11.62 17.99 8.66
C GLU A 113 12.44 17.57 7.43
N ARG A 114 13.68 17.07 7.63
CA ARG A 114 14.54 16.65 6.50
C ARG A 114 14.02 15.41 5.76
N ASN A 115 13.05 14.70 6.33
CA ASN A 115 12.36 13.58 5.68
C ASN A 115 10.95 13.97 5.19
N GLY A 116 10.68 15.27 5.01
CA GLY A 116 9.45 15.77 4.40
C GLY A 116 8.24 15.81 5.32
N VAL A 117 8.42 15.60 6.63
CA VAL A 117 7.31 15.62 7.59
C VAL A 117 7.08 17.06 8.08
N THR A 118 5.87 17.56 7.89
CA THR A 118 5.40 18.79 8.52
C THR A 118 4.72 18.44 9.85
N VAL A 119 5.22 18.98 10.96
CA VAL A 119 4.63 18.79 12.29
C VAL A 119 3.79 20.01 12.64
N SER A 120 2.50 19.79 12.90
CA SER A 120 1.60 20.84 13.39
C SER A 120 1.87 21.13 14.86
N ALA A 121 1.80 22.41 15.24
CA ALA A 121 1.94 22.87 16.63
C ALA A 121 0.66 22.66 17.46
#